data_AF-A0A2D9NK33-F1
#
_entry.id   AF-A0A2D9NK33-F1
#
_cell.length_a   1.000
_cell.length_b   1.000
_cell.length_c   1.000
_cell.angle_alpha   90.00
_cell.angle_beta   90.00
_cell.angle_gamma   90.00
#
_symmetry.space_group_name_H-M   'P 1'
#
loop_
_entity.id
_entity.type
_entity.pdbx_description
1 polymer ?
#
loop_
_entity_poly.entity_id
_entity_poly.type
_entity_poly.pdbx_seq_one_letter_code
_entity_poly.pdbx_strand_id
1 'polypeptide(L)'
;NLFTATTYGSDTYEYKNNSAEEFSLYLGTNNGTLSSFRIHSNGTVTENEAVRFEGAFEGPIRGLFLEDCCNGGKNDLWVLDDERLRVFMGNSTVEVTRDTIIPGNNLVSMAIQYPIQESYAQYKEGVILFDINSSSFDEPLKIAVWNLPDPPPFEFGGYGIAWADIIALSLSIILMAAIILRPEWYVVNTTGILVGAGVSTMLGVSFVPWLVIIFMIAMAIYDHWAVNGSKHMLTLADTMIDLKLPILLVAPKDKGYSFLDEEDGKMVERDRIHESTNQPPKPIRNEERKTADAMFMGLGDVIFPGILVISAMTWLPDEVGFAGLHGPTAVAFGTLIGGLAGYIVLMTQVARGKPQAGLPLLNGGSILGYLITTIIVLGFDALAFNITLF
;
A
#
# COMPACT_ATOMS: atom_id res chain seq x y z
N ASN A 1 -28.21 -13.12 19.86
CA ASN A 1 -26.87 -12.58 20.14
C ASN A 1 -26.60 -12.73 21.62
N LEU A 2 -25.60 -13.51 21.99
CA LEU A 2 -25.21 -13.67 23.39
C LEU A 2 -24.22 -12.54 23.72
N PHE A 3 -24.47 -11.78 24.78
CA PHE A 3 -23.52 -10.76 25.23
C PHE A 3 -22.30 -11.46 25.85
N THR A 4 -21.11 -11.06 25.43
CA THR A 4 -19.84 -11.67 25.82
C THR A 4 -19.05 -10.76 26.75
N ALA A 5 -19.19 -9.44 26.63
CA ALA A 5 -18.51 -8.46 27.46
C ALA A 5 -19.39 -7.25 27.72
N THR A 6 -19.17 -6.60 28.86
CA THR A 6 -19.83 -5.35 29.23
C THR A 6 -18.88 -4.46 30.00
N THR A 7 -18.99 -3.15 29.81
CA THR A 7 -18.31 -2.14 30.63
C THR A 7 -19.22 -0.93 30.82
N TYR A 8 -19.07 -0.27 31.97
CA TYR A 8 -19.86 0.89 32.37
C TYR A 8 -18.97 1.90 33.08
N GLY A 9 -19.10 3.18 32.74
CA GLY A 9 -18.33 4.27 33.35
C GLY A 9 -18.80 5.64 32.86
N SER A 10 -18.09 6.70 33.25
CA SER A 10 -18.30 8.04 32.67
C SER A 10 -18.10 8.00 31.16
N ASP A 11 -18.88 8.77 30.40
CA ASP A 11 -18.80 8.75 28.94
C ASP A 11 -17.42 9.25 28.43
N THR A 12 -17.02 8.85 27.23
CA THR A 12 -15.68 9.10 26.65
C THR A 12 -15.40 10.58 26.37
N TYR A 13 -16.42 11.45 26.42
CA TYR A 13 -16.26 12.90 26.32
C TYR A 13 -16.30 13.63 27.66
N GLU A 14 -16.77 12.99 28.73
CA GLU A 14 -16.80 13.59 30.07
C GLU A 14 -15.49 13.38 30.81
N TYR A 15 -15.15 14.34 31.67
CA TYR A 15 -14.02 14.18 32.56
C TYR A 15 -14.39 13.25 33.73
N LYS A 16 -13.51 12.31 34.05
CA LYS A 16 -13.60 11.38 35.18
C LYS A 16 -13.50 12.15 36.50
N ASN A 17 -14.62 12.72 36.94
CA ASN A 17 -14.77 13.43 38.21
C ASN A 17 -16.15 13.12 38.81
N ASN A 18 -16.35 13.45 40.09
CA ASN A 18 -17.61 13.25 40.83
C ASN A 18 -18.80 14.08 40.31
N SER A 19 -18.62 14.82 39.21
CA SER A 19 -19.62 15.68 38.58
C SER A 19 -20.01 15.21 37.18
N ALA A 20 -19.64 13.98 36.80
CA ALA A 20 -20.08 13.37 35.55
C ALA A 20 -21.61 13.32 35.49
N GLU A 21 -22.20 13.91 34.46
CA GLU A 21 -23.66 13.94 34.25
C GLU A 21 -24.11 12.85 33.27
N GLU A 22 -23.19 12.26 32.52
CA GLU A 22 -23.45 11.27 31.48
C GLU A 22 -22.51 10.06 31.59
N PHE A 23 -23.10 8.88 31.61
CA PHE A 23 -22.41 7.59 31.70
C PHE A 23 -22.59 6.81 30.40
N SER A 24 -21.63 5.99 30.03
CA SER A 24 -21.71 5.09 28.89
C SER A 24 -21.73 3.63 29.34
N LEU A 25 -22.60 2.85 28.68
CA LEU A 25 -22.69 1.40 28.80
C LEU A 25 -22.35 0.81 27.42
N TYR A 26 -21.33 -0.03 27.37
CA TYR A 26 -20.97 -0.77 26.16
C TYR A 26 -21.25 -2.25 26.35
N LEU A 27 -21.79 -2.88 25.30
CA LEU A 27 -22.15 -4.29 25.25
C LEU A 27 -21.56 -4.94 24.01
N GLY A 28 -20.65 -5.89 24.20
CA GLY A 28 -20.03 -6.68 23.15
C GLY A 28 -20.76 -8.00 22.95
N THR A 29 -20.78 -8.49 21.71
CA THR A 29 -21.31 -9.81 21.38
C THR A 29 -20.26 -10.72 20.77
N ASN A 30 -20.60 -12.01 20.69
CA ASN A 30 -19.79 -13.03 20.05
C ASN A 30 -19.65 -12.87 18.52
N ASN A 31 -20.43 -11.98 17.89
CA ASN A 31 -20.40 -11.74 16.45
C ASN A 31 -19.64 -10.45 16.08
N GLY A 32 -18.84 -9.89 16.99
CA GLY A 32 -18.10 -8.64 16.75
C GLY A 32 -18.95 -7.38 16.78
N THR A 33 -20.20 -7.45 17.26
CA THR A 33 -21.04 -6.25 17.38
C THR A 33 -20.83 -5.58 18.73
N LEU A 34 -20.52 -4.28 18.72
CA LEU A 34 -20.42 -3.46 19.92
C LEU A 34 -21.55 -2.43 19.95
N SER A 35 -22.48 -2.60 20.90
CA SER A 35 -23.59 -1.67 21.13
C SER A 35 -23.25 -0.70 22.26
N SER A 36 -23.62 0.56 22.11
CA SER A 36 -23.31 1.64 23.04
C SER A 36 -24.58 2.40 23.45
N PHE A 37 -24.75 2.61 24.75
CA PHE A 37 -25.86 3.35 25.32
C PHE A 37 -25.33 4.44 26.25
N ARG A 38 -25.96 5.60 26.19
CA ARG A 38 -25.69 6.71 27.10
C ARG A 38 -26.78 6.79 28.15
N ILE A 39 -26.36 6.86 29.41
CA ILE A 39 -27.20 6.92 30.59
C ILE A 39 -26.98 8.28 31.23
N HIS A 40 -27.99 9.14 31.12
CA HIS A 40 -27.98 10.48 31.71
C HIS A 40 -28.25 10.39 33.21
N SER A 41 -27.71 11.34 33.98
CA SER A 41 -27.93 11.45 35.44
C SER A 41 -29.42 11.57 35.82
N ASN A 42 -30.27 12.02 34.90
CA ASN A 42 -31.73 12.06 35.04
C ASN A 42 -32.43 10.69 34.87
N GLY A 43 -31.67 9.62 34.59
CA GLY A 43 -32.16 8.25 34.40
C GLY A 43 -32.63 7.93 32.98
N THR A 44 -32.54 8.86 32.03
CA THR A 44 -32.85 8.59 30.62
C THR A 44 -31.72 7.81 29.97
N VAL A 45 -32.09 6.83 29.14
CA VAL A 45 -31.15 6.03 28.36
C VAL A 45 -31.38 6.33 26.90
N THR A 46 -30.33 6.78 26.21
CA THR A 46 -30.34 7.05 24.78
C THR A 46 -29.29 6.18 24.09
N GLU A 47 -29.51 5.82 22.83
CA GLU A 47 -28.46 5.15 22.05
C GLU A 47 -27.30 6.14 21.83
N ASN A 48 -26.06 5.67 21.94
CA ASN A 48 -24.90 6.54 21.80
C ASN A 48 -24.55 6.72 20.32
N GLU A 49 -25.15 7.74 19.68
CA GLU A 49 -24.95 8.04 18.26
C GLU A 49 -23.52 8.48 17.91
N ALA A 50 -22.72 8.89 18.90
CA ALA A 50 -21.36 9.37 18.67
C ALA A 50 -20.39 8.24 18.28
N VAL A 51 -20.74 6.98 18.54
CA VAL A 51 -19.83 5.85 18.36
C VAL A 51 -20.53 4.70 17.62
N ARG A 52 -20.32 4.61 16.30
CA ARG A 52 -20.83 3.52 15.47
C ARG A 52 -19.69 2.59 15.06
N PHE A 53 -19.66 1.40 15.65
CA PHE A 53 -18.70 0.35 15.34
C PHE A 53 -19.27 -0.73 14.38
N GLU A 54 -20.24 -0.39 13.53
CA GLU A 54 -20.83 -1.35 12.60
C GLU A 54 -19.75 -1.91 11.65
N GLY A 55 -19.51 -3.22 11.73
CA GLY A 55 -18.49 -3.90 10.92
C GLY A 55 -17.06 -3.52 11.28
N ALA A 56 -16.82 -2.85 12.41
CA ALA A 56 -15.48 -2.44 12.81
C ALA A 56 -14.64 -3.60 13.35
N PHE A 57 -15.27 -4.66 13.84
CA PHE A 57 -14.64 -5.81 14.46
C PHE A 57 -14.95 -7.09 13.68
N GLU A 58 -13.94 -7.93 13.49
CA GLU A 58 -14.05 -9.15 12.67
C GLU A 58 -14.34 -10.40 13.52
N GLY A 59 -13.97 -10.38 14.81
CA GLY A 59 -14.08 -11.53 15.70
C GLY A 59 -14.96 -11.29 16.94
N PRO A 60 -15.02 -12.28 17.86
CA PRO A 60 -15.83 -12.16 19.07
C PRO A 60 -15.24 -11.11 20.02
N ILE A 61 -16.09 -10.25 20.58
CA ILE A 61 -15.66 -9.30 21.62
C ILE A 61 -15.44 -10.07 22.92
N ARG A 62 -14.18 -10.31 23.29
CA ARG A 62 -13.81 -11.12 24.46
C ARG A 62 -13.70 -10.33 25.75
N GLY A 63 -13.49 -9.01 25.65
CA GLY A 63 -13.36 -8.13 26.80
C GLY A 63 -13.63 -6.68 26.40
N LEU A 64 -14.21 -5.93 27.33
CA LEU A 64 -14.43 -4.49 27.22
C LEU A 64 -13.97 -3.82 28.50
N PHE A 65 -13.37 -2.64 28.38
CA PHE A 65 -12.89 -1.88 29.52
C PHE A 65 -12.96 -0.38 29.23
N LEU A 66 -13.35 0.40 30.24
CA LEU A 66 -13.41 1.86 30.17
C LEU A 66 -12.48 2.41 31.24
N GLU A 67 -11.41 3.07 30.80
CA GLU A 67 -10.48 3.72 31.71
C GLU A 67 -9.62 4.72 30.93
N ASP A 68 -9.26 5.82 31.60
CA ASP A 68 -8.32 6.81 31.10
C ASP A 68 -6.90 6.24 31.09
N CYS A 69 -6.37 5.96 29.91
CA CYS A 69 -5.08 5.30 29.73
C CYS A 69 -3.86 6.21 29.90
N CYS A 70 -4.06 7.53 29.84
CA CYS A 70 -2.98 8.51 29.70
C CYS A 70 -3.06 9.67 30.69
N ASN A 71 -3.91 9.56 31.72
CA ASN A 71 -4.19 10.64 32.66
C ASN A 71 -4.71 11.90 31.93
N GLY A 72 -5.40 11.71 30.79
CA GLY A 72 -6.04 12.76 30.00
C GLY A 72 -7.34 13.27 30.63
N GLY A 73 -7.76 12.64 31.73
CA GLY A 73 -8.95 12.94 32.50
C GLY A 73 -10.24 12.40 31.89
N LYS A 74 -10.22 11.72 30.74
CA LYS A 74 -11.40 11.17 30.06
C LYS A 74 -11.23 9.66 29.87
N ASN A 75 -12.34 8.92 29.89
CA ASN A 75 -12.27 7.48 29.69
C ASN A 75 -11.99 7.13 28.23
N ASP A 76 -11.09 6.17 28.02
CA ASP A 76 -10.84 5.55 26.73
C ASP A 76 -11.53 4.19 26.67
N LEU A 77 -11.98 3.79 25.49
CA LEU A 77 -12.65 2.53 25.27
C LEU A 77 -11.65 1.48 24.78
N TRP A 78 -11.49 0.43 25.57
CA TRP A 78 -10.62 -0.71 25.29
C TRP A 78 -11.48 -1.89 24.85
N VAL A 79 -11.16 -2.43 23.68
CA VAL A 79 -11.89 -3.54 23.05
C VAL A 79 -10.93 -4.65 22.70
N LEU A 80 -11.17 -5.84 23.24
CA LEU A 80 -10.48 -7.05 22.81
C LEU A 80 -11.32 -7.76 21.75
N ASP A 81 -10.95 -7.54 20.50
CA ASP A 81 -11.55 -8.16 19.30
C ASP A 81 -10.72 -9.39 18.91
N ASP A 82 -11.27 -10.58 19.18
CA ASP A 82 -10.57 -11.85 19.06
C ASP A 82 -9.24 -11.84 19.84
N GLU A 83 -8.10 -11.88 19.17
CA GLU A 83 -6.79 -11.77 19.82
C GLU A 83 -6.23 -10.35 19.85
N ARG A 84 -6.87 -9.35 19.23
CA ARG A 84 -6.32 -7.99 19.09
C ARG A 84 -6.93 -7.05 20.11
N LEU A 85 -6.08 -6.45 20.94
CA LEU A 85 -6.49 -5.35 21.81
C LEU A 85 -6.46 -4.04 21.03
N ARG A 86 -7.59 -3.33 21.02
CA ARG A 86 -7.79 -2.05 20.33
C ARG A 86 -8.26 -1.01 21.33
N VAL A 87 -7.66 0.17 21.30
CA VAL A 87 -7.95 1.28 22.22
C VAL A 87 -8.38 2.48 21.42
N PHE A 88 -9.58 2.96 21.73
CA PHE A 88 -10.21 4.13 21.15
C PHE A 88 -10.12 5.27 22.14
N MET A 89 -9.32 6.28 21.82
CA MET A 89 -8.98 7.34 22.77
C MET A 89 -9.95 8.53 22.73
N GLY A 90 -10.36 8.99 23.90
CA GLY A 90 -11.10 10.22 24.17
C GLY A 90 -12.36 10.42 23.34
N ASN A 91 -12.66 11.70 23.07
CA ASN A 91 -13.89 12.13 22.37
C ASN A 91 -13.87 11.81 20.87
N SER A 92 -12.70 11.73 20.25
CA SER A 92 -12.60 11.42 18.81
C SER A 92 -12.75 9.91 18.55
N THR A 93 -12.62 9.07 19.59
CA THR A 93 -12.65 7.60 19.49
C THR A 93 -11.74 7.09 18.38
N VAL A 94 -10.61 7.76 18.16
CA VAL A 94 -9.61 7.33 17.19
C VAL A 94 -8.88 6.13 17.78
N GLU A 95 -8.71 5.09 16.97
CA GLU A 95 -7.93 3.93 17.37
C GLU A 95 -6.44 4.28 17.40
N VAL A 96 -5.79 4.07 18.54
CA VAL A 96 -4.37 4.40 18.75
C VAL A 96 -3.50 3.16 18.97
N THR A 97 -4.10 1.97 19.09
CA THR A 97 -3.31 0.76 19.34
C THR A 97 -2.69 0.23 18.06
N ARG A 98 -1.39 -0.10 18.14
CA ARG A 98 -0.70 -0.93 17.15
C ARG A 98 -0.14 -2.16 17.87
N ASP A 99 -0.54 -3.34 17.43
CA ASP A 99 0.14 -4.63 17.65
C ASP A 99 0.11 -5.25 19.06
N THR A 100 -0.92 -5.01 19.89
CA THR A 100 -1.09 -5.78 21.14
C THR A 100 -1.96 -7.02 20.90
N ILE A 101 -1.34 -8.21 20.92
CA ILE A 101 -2.01 -9.50 20.71
C ILE A 101 -2.12 -10.27 22.04
N ILE A 102 -3.32 -10.71 22.39
CA ILE A 102 -3.64 -11.51 23.58
C ILE A 102 -4.20 -12.86 23.12
N PRO A 103 -3.34 -13.89 23.02
CA PRO A 103 -3.73 -15.15 22.43
C PRO A 103 -4.73 -15.91 23.31
N GLY A 104 -5.65 -16.62 22.65
CA GLY A 104 -6.66 -17.49 23.26
C GLY A 104 -8.09 -17.07 22.94
N ASN A 105 -9.08 -17.85 23.38
CA ASN A 105 -10.49 -17.65 23.01
C ASN A 105 -11.42 -17.36 24.20
N ASN A 106 -10.86 -17.30 25.41
CA ASN A 106 -11.64 -17.14 26.63
C ASN A 106 -12.05 -15.68 26.86
N LEU A 107 -13.18 -15.45 27.53
CA LEU A 107 -13.56 -14.11 27.98
C LEU A 107 -12.51 -13.56 28.94
N VAL A 108 -12.31 -12.24 28.89
CA VAL A 108 -11.22 -11.59 29.60
C VAL A 108 -11.69 -10.36 30.35
N SER A 109 -11.35 -10.28 31.63
CA SER A 109 -11.44 -9.03 32.40
C SER A 109 -10.12 -8.29 32.34
N MET A 110 -10.17 -6.96 32.17
CA MET A 110 -9.00 -6.10 32.05
C MET A 110 -8.88 -5.16 33.25
N ALA A 111 -7.65 -4.87 33.66
CA ALA A 111 -7.34 -3.81 34.61
C ALA A 111 -6.01 -3.16 34.23
N ILE A 112 -5.94 -1.83 34.32
CA ILE A 112 -4.71 -1.07 34.07
C ILE A 112 -4.07 -0.71 35.41
N GLN A 113 -2.76 -0.93 35.51
CA GLN A 113 -1.93 -0.41 36.59
C GLN A 113 -0.91 0.58 36.05
N TYR A 114 -0.83 1.73 36.71
CA TYR A 114 0.18 2.75 36.43
C TYR A 114 1.39 2.56 37.33
N PRO A 115 2.62 2.49 36.79
CA PRO A 115 3.81 2.51 37.61
C PRO A 115 3.91 3.85 38.35
N ILE A 116 4.12 3.81 39.66
CA ILE A 116 4.38 5.01 40.46
C ILE A 116 5.78 5.51 40.10
N GLN A 117 5.90 6.49 39.21
CA GLN A 117 7.15 7.20 38.95
C GLN A 117 6.96 8.71 39.15
N GLU A 118 7.85 9.33 39.95
CA GLU A 118 7.80 10.76 40.33
C GLU A 118 8.06 11.74 39.17
N SER A 119 8.37 11.26 37.97
CA SER A 119 8.70 12.12 36.82
C SER A 119 7.59 12.09 35.78
N TYR A 120 6.79 13.15 35.76
CA TYR A 120 5.71 13.44 34.80
C TYR A 120 6.14 13.54 33.32
N ALA A 121 7.35 13.07 32.95
CA ALA A 121 7.92 13.29 31.63
C ALA A 121 7.79 12.11 30.66
N GLN A 122 7.26 10.96 31.10
CA GLN A 122 7.06 9.80 30.24
C GLN A 122 5.72 9.13 30.52
N TYR A 123 4.80 9.17 29.54
CA TYR A 123 3.49 8.49 29.51
C TYR A 123 3.65 6.96 29.45
N LYS A 124 4.36 6.36 30.41
CA LYS A 124 4.90 5.02 30.24
C LYS A 124 4.15 3.95 31.02
N GLU A 125 3.70 2.97 30.24
CA GLU A 125 3.55 1.56 30.57
C GLU A 125 2.36 1.26 31.48
N GLY A 126 1.17 1.18 30.88
CA GLY A 126 0.04 0.50 31.51
C GLY A 126 0.28 -1.00 31.51
N VAL A 127 0.38 -1.62 32.69
CA VAL A 127 0.36 -3.08 32.82
C VAL A 127 -1.10 -3.51 32.77
N ILE A 128 -1.47 -4.25 31.72
CA ILE A 128 -2.82 -4.79 31.56
C ILE A 128 -2.82 -6.22 32.06
N LEU A 129 -3.67 -6.47 33.06
CA LEU A 129 -3.89 -7.78 33.63
C LEU A 129 -5.13 -8.41 33.02
N PHE A 130 -5.01 -9.65 32.55
CA PHE A 130 -6.10 -10.44 32.01
C PHE A 130 -6.44 -11.59 32.93
N ASP A 131 -7.67 -11.61 33.43
CA ASP A 131 -8.25 -12.81 34.04
C ASP A 131 -8.90 -13.64 32.93
N ILE A 132 -8.27 -14.77 32.63
CA ILE A 132 -8.76 -15.79 31.73
C ILE A 132 -9.48 -16.76 32.64
N ASN A 133 -10.78 -17.04 32.42
CA ASN A 133 -11.61 -17.94 33.23
C ASN A 133 -10.98 -19.35 33.40
N SER A 134 -9.96 -19.40 34.24
CA SER A 134 -9.10 -20.50 34.57
C SER A 134 -9.54 -20.89 35.96
N SER A 135 -10.22 -22.03 36.04
CA SER A 135 -10.56 -22.65 37.31
C SER A 135 -9.33 -23.18 38.07
N SER A 136 -8.11 -22.89 37.58
CA SER A 136 -6.86 -23.37 38.12
C SER A 136 -5.96 -22.20 38.52
N PHE A 137 -5.51 -22.23 39.77
CA PHE A 137 -4.47 -21.32 40.29
C PHE A 137 -3.11 -21.46 39.57
N ASP A 138 -2.95 -22.48 38.71
CA ASP A 138 -1.71 -22.79 38.02
C ASP A 138 -1.50 -22.04 36.69
N GLU A 139 -2.56 -21.43 36.11
CA GLU A 139 -2.40 -20.50 34.97
C GLU A 139 -2.55 -19.06 35.46
N PRO A 140 -1.44 -18.35 35.75
CA PRO A 140 -1.49 -17.01 36.31
C PRO A 140 -2.02 -15.99 35.29
N LEU A 141 -2.55 -14.88 35.82
CA LEU A 141 -2.86 -13.63 35.13
C LEU A 141 -1.90 -13.39 33.97
N LYS A 142 -2.42 -13.27 32.74
CA LYS A 142 -1.58 -12.83 31.62
C LYS A 142 -1.35 -11.33 31.77
N ILE A 143 -0.08 -10.95 31.67
CA ILE A 143 0.35 -9.55 31.70
C ILE A 143 0.67 -9.16 30.25
N ALA A 144 -0.02 -8.15 29.71
CA ALA A 144 0.47 -7.43 28.55
C ALA A 144 1.00 -6.07 28.98
N VAL A 145 2.20 -5.75 28.50
CA VAL A 145 2.73 -4.39 28.57
C VAL A 145 2.21 -3.65 27.36
N TRP A 146 1.37 -2.66 27.59
CA TRP A 146 0.87 -1.80 26.53
C TRP A 146 1.71 -0.52 26.48
N ASN A 147 2.28 -0.26 25.31
CA ASN A 147 3.05 0.94 25.04
C ASN A 147 2.22 1.86 24.16
N LEU A 148 1.93 3.06 24.66
CA LEU A 148 1.34 4.10 23.84
C LEU A 148 2.37 4.51 22.78
N PRO A 149 2.01 4.53 21.48
CA PRO A 149 2.84 5.16 20.47
C PRO A 149 3.10 6.62 20.85
N ASP A 150 4.29 7.14 20.54
CA ASP A 150 4.56 8.56 20.73
C ASP A 150 3.47 9.40 20.01
N PRO A 151 2.90 10.42 20.67
CA PRO A 151 1.86 11.22 20.05
C PRO A 151 2.43 11.85 18.76
N PRO A 152 1.59 12.01 17.74
CA PRO A 152 2.00 12.66 16.50
C PRO A 152 2.52 14.08 16.81
N PRO A 153 3.55 14.55 16.11
CA PRO A 153 4.16 15.87 16.37
C PRO A 153 3.17 17.03 16.18
N PHE A 154 2.12 16.84 15.39
CA PHE A 154 1.09 17.84 15.13
C PHE A 154 -0.30 17.19 15.14
N GLU A 155 -1.30 17.91 15.65
CA GLU A 155 -2.70 17.51 15.60
C GLU A 155 -3.54 18.62 14.97
N PHE A 156 -4.40 18.28 14.00
CA PHE A 156 -5.34 19.21 13.38
C PHE A 156 -6.73 18.58 13.33
N GLY A 157 -7.71 19.22 13.96
CA GLY A 157 -9.10 18.75 13.94
C GLY A 157 -9.32 17.35 14.56
N GLY A 158 -8.45 16.92 15.48
CA GLY A 158 -8.49 15.58 16.08
C GLY A 158 -7.75 14.50 15.28
N TYR A 159 -7.12 14.86 14.17
CA TYR A 159 -6.28 13.95 13.39
C TYR A 159 -4.80 14.21 13.67
N GLY A 160 -4.10 13.14 14.01
CA GLY A 160 -2.64 13.12 14.16
C GLY A 160 -1.92 13.19 12.83
N ILE A 161 -1.04 14.17 12.65
CA ILE A 161 -0.18 14.28 11.47
C ILE A 161 1.22 13.80 11.85
N ALA A 162 1.64 12.68 11.27
CA ALA A 162 2.98 12.14 11.46
C ALA A 162 4.01 12.90 10.61
N TRP A 163 5.28 12.82 11.00
CA TRP A 163 6.38 13.32 10.16
C TRP A 163 6.37 12.70 8.77
N ALA A 164 5.98 11.43 8.65
CA ALA A 164 5.86 10.73 7.37
C ALA A 164 4.87 11.43 6.41
N ASP A 165 3.73 11.92 6.92
CA ASP A 165 2.71 12.58 6.11
C ASP A 165 3.22 13.91 5.57
N ILE A 166 3.90 14.70 6.40
CA ILE A 166 4.51 15.98 6.02
C ILE A 166 5.60 15.77 4.97
N ILE A 167 6.46 14.77 5.18
CA ILE A 167 7.53 14.43 4.23
C ILE A 167 6.94 13.96 2.91
N ALA A 168 5.93 13.09 2.92
CA ALA A 168 5.28 12.59 1.71
C ALA A 168 4.60 13.73 0.92
N LEU A 169 3.85 14.60 1.62
CA LEU A 169 3.15 15.72 1.00
C LEU A 169 4.13 16.75 0.41
N SER A 170 5.17 17.11 1.16
CA SER A 170 6.22 18.03 0.66
C SER A 170 6.96 17.45 -0.54
N LEU A 171 7.37 16.17 -0.48
CA LEU A 171 8.04 15.49 -1.59
C LEU A 171 7.15 15.44 -2.84
N SER A 172 5.85 15.15 -2.69
CA SER A 172 4.89 15.12 -3.78
C SER A 172 4.76 16.48 -4.48
N ILE A 173 4.65 17.57 -3.72
CA ILE A 173 4.59 18.94 -4.25
C ILE A 173 5.90 19.29 -4.99
N ILE A 174 7.05 18.94 -4.42
CA ILE A 174 8.37 19.19 -5.02
C ILE A 174 8.50 18.46 -6.36
N LEU A 175 8.15 17.16 -6.42
CA LEU A 175 8.20 16.38 -7.65
C LEU A 175 7.23 16.91 -8.71
N MET A 176 6.01 17.27 -8.31
CA MET A 176 5.03 17.87 -9.22
C MET A 176 5.52 19.19 -9.80
N ALA A 177 6.07 20.08 -8.96
CA ALA A 177 6.66 21.34 -9.42
C ALA A 177 7.88 21.10 -10.33
N ALA A 178 8.72 20.11 -10.03
CA ALA A 178 9.89 19.76 -10.84
C ALA A 178 9.48 19.31 -12.25
N ILE A 179 8.44 18.48 -12.39
CA ILE A 179 7.92 18.05 -13.69
C ILE A 179 7.37 19.23 -14.50
N ILE A 180 6.67 20.16 -13.85
CA ILE A 180 6.05 21.31 -14.54
C ILE A 180 7.11 22.32 -15.00
N LEU A 181 8.14 22.58 -14.19
CA LEU A 181 9.12 23.63 -14.46
C LEU A 181 10.30 23.14 -15.32
N ARG A 182 10.77 21.92 -15.09
CA ARG A 182 12.00 21.35 -15.68
C ARG A 182 11.82 19.83 -15.89
N PRO A 183 11.07 19.38 -16.90
CA PRO A 183 10.88 17.96 -17.21
C PRO A 183 12.16 17.35 -17.83
N GLU A 184 13.26 17.34 -17.08
CA GLU A 184 14.48 16.65 -17.48
C GLU A 184 14.27 15.12 -17.34
N TRP A 185 14.93 14.32 -18.18
CA TRP A 185 14.70 12.87 -18.28
C TRP A 185 14.83 12.13 -16.95
N TYR A 186 15.75 12.56 -16.07
CA TYR A 186 15.94 11.96 -14.75
C TYR A 186 14.79 12.32 -13.79
N VAL A 187 14.18 13.49 -13.91
CA VAL A 187 13.02 13.91 -13.10
C VAL A 187 11.80 13.06 -13.48
N VAL A 188 11.57 12.91 -14.79
CA VAL A 188 10.49 12.08 -15.33
C VAL A 188 10.68 10.61 -14.93
N ASN A 189 11.89 10.07 -15.09
CA ASN A 189 12.16 8.69 -14.71
C ASN A 189 12.05 8.44 -13.21
N THR A 190 12.59 9.34 -12.37
CA THR A 190 12.51 9.18 -10.91
C THR A 190 11.06 9.20 -10.45
N THR A 191 10.26 10.15 -10.96
CA THR A 191 8.83 10.22 -10.66
C THR A 191 8.10 8.99 -11.18
N GLY A 192 8.37 8.59 -12.42
CA GLY A 192 7.76 7.41 -13.05
C GLY A 192 8.05 6.11 -12.28
N ILE A 193 9.28 5.91 -11.82
CA ILE A 193 9.65 4.76 -10.98
C ILE A 193 8.92 4.81 -9.63
N LEU A 194 8.81 5.99 -9.00
CA LEU A 194 8.16 6.15 -7.70
C LEU A 194 6.64 5.90 -7.79
N VAL A 195 5.98 6.45 -8.82
CA VAL A 195 4.57 6.17 -9.12
C VAL A 195 4.37 4.70 -9.49
N GLY A 196 5.23 4.15 -10.34
CA GLY A 196 5.17 2.75 -10.74
C GLY A 196 5.34 1.79 -9.56
N ALA A 197 6.24 2.09 -8.63
CA ALA A 197 6.40 1.33 -7.40
C ALA A 197 5.14 1.40 -6.53
N GLY A 198 4.56 2.60 -6.34
CA GLY A 198 3.31 2.77 -5.57
C GLY A 198 2.11 2.04 -6.18
N VAL A 199 1.95 2.09 -7.51
CA VAL A 199 0.88 1.35 -8.19
C VAL A 199 1.11 -0.16 -8.11
N SER A 200 2.37 -0.60 -8.27
CA SER A 200 2.72 -2.02 -8.18
C SER A 200 2.47 -2.58 -6.77
N THR A 201 2.79 -1.82 -5.71
CA THR A 201 2.52 -2.23 -4.33
C THR A 201 1.02 -2.28 -4.05
N MET A 202 0.29 -1.23 -4.41
CA MET A 202 -1.16 -1.15 -4.18
C MET A 202 -1.91 -2.30 -4.87
N LEU A 203 -1.63 -2.55 -6.16
CA LEU A 203 -2.28 -3.63 -6.91
C LEU A 203 -1.74 -5.01 -6.54
N GLY A 204 -0.45 -5.13 -6.22
CA GLY A 204 0.18 -6.39 -5.87
C GLY A 204 -0.35 -6.98 -4.57
N VAL A 205 -0.53 -6.15 -3.53
CA VAL A 205 -1.15 -6.59 -2.27
C VAL A 205 -2.62 -6.96 -2.48
N SER A 206 -3.32 -6.25 -3.37
CA SER A 206 -4.76 -6.41 -3.57
C SER A 206 -5.14 -7.64 -4.41
N PHE A 207 -4.33 -8.01 -5.39
CA PHE A 207 -4.66 -9.10 -6.31
C PHE A 207 -3.89 -10.38 -6.01
N VAL A 208 -4.60 -11.51 -6.08
CA VAL A 208 -4.02 -12.86 -6.00
C VAL A 208 -3.17 -13.14 -7.26
N PRO A 209 -2.03 -13.85 -7.17
CA PRO A 209 -1.09 -14.02 -8.28
C PRO A 209 -1.73 -14.53 -9.57
N TRP A 210 -2.67 -15.47 -9.47
CA TRP A 210 -3.40 -16.01 -10.61
C TRP A 210 -4.19 -14.97 -11.39
N LEU A 211 -4.84 -14.02 -10.70
CA LEU A 211 -5.58 -12.93 -11.35
C LEU A 211 -4.62 -12.03 -12.14
N VAL A 212 -3.45 -11.75 -11.56
CA VAL A 212 -2.38 -10.97 -12.20
C VAL A 212 -1.86 -11.69 -13.45
N ILE A 213 -1.61 -13.01 -13.37
CA ILE A 213 -1.17 -13.81 -14.52
C ILE A 213 -2.18 -13.77 -15.67
N ILE A 214 -3.48 -13.92 -15.37
CA ILE A 214 -4.53 -13.82 -16.39
C ILE A 214 -4.49 -12.44 -17.06
N PHE A 215 -4.38 -11.36 -16.27
CA PHE A 215 -4.28 -10.00 -16.79
C PHE A 215 -3.04 -9.81 -17.65
N MET A 216 -1.89 -10.33 -17.22
CA MET A 216 -0.62 -10.27 -17.95
C MET A 216 -0.67 -11.02 -19.28
N ILE A 217 -1.32 -12.18 -19.32
CA ILE A 217 -1.54 -12.95 -20.55
C ILE A 217 -2.47 -12.17 -21.49
N ALA A 218 -3.57 -11.61 -20.99
CA ALA A 218 -4.48 -10.80 -21.79
C ALA A 218 -3.77 -9.58 -22.41
N MET A 219 -2.95 -8.87 -21.63
CA MET A 219 -2.14 -7.75 -22.11
C MET A 219 -1.07 -8.17 -23.11
N ALA A 220 -0.42 -9.31 -22.90
CA ALA A 220 0.54 -9.86 -23.86
C ALA A 220 -0.13 -10.20 -25.20
N ILE A 221 -1.31 -10.83 -25.17
CA ILE A 221 -2.09 -11.12 -26.39
C ILE A 221 -2.49 -9.82 -27.08
N TYR A 222 -2.96 -8.83 -26.32
CA TYR A 222 -3.33 -7.52 -26.85
C TYR A 222 -2.16 -6.84 -27.57
N ASP A 223 -0.98 -6.77 -26.94
CA ASP A 223 0.22 -6.15 -27.52
C ASP A 223 0.70 -6.91 -28.76
N HIS A 224 0.68 -8.24 -28.72
CA HIS A 224 1.04 -9.06 -29.88
C HIS A 224 0.08 -8.82 -31.06
N TRP A 225 -1.23 -8.75 -30.80
CA TRP A 225 -2.23 -8.49 -31.82
C TRP A 225 -2.15 -7.05 -32.36
N ALA A 226 -1.90 -6.07 -31.49
CA ALA A 226 -1.71 -4.68 -31.88
C ALA A 226 -0.51 -4.53 -32.83
N VAL A 227 0.63 -5.16 -32.52
CA VAL A 227 1.86 -5.08 -33.32
C VAL A 227 1.78 -5.88 -34.62
N ASN A 228 1.37 -7.16 -34.55
CA ASN A 228 1.42 -8.06 -35.72
C ASN A 228 0.14 -8.05 -36.57
N GLY A 229 -1.02 -7.84 -35.95
CA GLY A 229 -2.31 -7.91 -36.61
C GLY A 229 -2.70 -6.58 -37.26
N SER A 230 -2.69 -5.50 -36.49
CA SER A 230 -3.29 -4.24 -36.95
C SER A 230 -2.36 -3.38 -37.81
N LYS A 231 -1.02 -3.46 -37.61
CA LYS A 231 -0.03 -2.45 -38.07
C LYS A 231 -0.46 -0.99 -37.81
N HIS A 232 -1.50 -0.76 -37.00
CA HIS A 232 -2.14 0.54 -36.81
C HIS A 232 -1.25 1.48 -36.01
N MET A 233 -0.33 0.94 -35.20
CA MET A 233 0.67 1.69 -34.47
C MET A 233 1.72 2.37 -35.38
N LEU A 234 1.96 1.84 -36.59
CA LEU A 234 2.84 2.49 -37.59
C LEU A 234 2.16 3.69 -38.26
N THR A 235 0.83 3.66 -38.39
CA THR A 235 0.04 4.79 -38.93
C THR A 235 -0.37 5.79 -37.86
N LEU A 236 -0.39 5.38 -36.58
CA LEU A 236 -0.72 6.25 -35.45
C LEU A 236 0.52 7.01 -34.94
N ALA A 237 1.74 6.55 -35.21
CA ALA A 237 2.96 7.30 -34.92
C ALA A 237 2.97 8.67 -35.63
N ASP A 238 2.35 8.78 -36.81
CA ASP A 238 2.18 10.05 -37.53
C ASP A 238 1.10 10.97 -36.92
N THR A 239 0.17 10.45 -36.09
CA THR A 239 -0.90 11.25 -35.45
C THR A 239 -0.76 11.41 -33.93
N MET A 240 0.01 10.55 -33.24
CA MET A 240 0.21 10.61 -31.78
C MET A 240 1.34 11.56 -31.37
N ILE A 241 2.18 12.02 -32.31
CA ILE A 241 3.14 13.10 -32.05
C ILE A 241 2.44 14.42 -31.69
N ASP A 242 1.14 14.57 -32.01
CA ASP A 242 0.30 15.71 -31.58
C ASP A 242 -0.25 15.57 -30.15
N LEU A 243 -0.27 14.36 -29.58
CA LEU A 243 -0.76 14.12 -28.23
C LEU A 243 0.44 14.03 -27.28
N LYS A 244 0.81 15.20 -26.74
CA LYS A 244 1.81 15.42 -25.68
C LYS A 244 1.48 14.65 -24.38
N LEU A 245 1.59 13.32 -24.39
CA LEU A 245 1.30 12.49 -23.22
C LEU A 245 2.60 11.90 -22.65
N PRO A 246 3.09 12.42 -21.51
CA PRO A 246 4.30 11.89 -20.86
C PRO A 246 3.95 10.58 -20.14
N ILE A 247 4.00 9.45 -20.87
CA ILE A 247 3.70 8.10 -20.32
C ILE A 247 4.90 7.14 -20.54
N LEU A 248 6.07 7.68 -20.92
CA LEU A 248 7.22 6.89 -21.33
C LEU A 248 8.44 7.17 -20.44
N LEU A 249 9.07 6.11 -19.93
CA LEU A 249 10.40 6.18 -19.31
C LEU A 249 11.43 6.37 -20.43
N VAL A 250 12.42 7.24 -20.19
CA VAL A 250 13.40 7.66 -21.21
C VAL A 250 14.79 7.19 -20.81
N ALA A 251 15.41 6.32 -21.59
CA ALA A 251 16.80 5.93 -21.40
C ALA A 251 17.71 6.65 -22.42
N PRO A 252 18.50 7.67 -22.01
CA PRO A 252 19.43 8.33 -22.90
C PRO A 252 20.62 7.43 -23.22
N LYS A 253 21.08 7.44 -24.49
CA LYS A 253 22.30 6.71 -24.87
C LYS A 253 23.59 7.47 -24.58
N ASP A 254 23.53 8.79 -24.43
CA ASP A 254 24.67 9.67 -24.16
C ASP A 254 24.48 10.52 -22.90
N LYS A 255 25.56 10.77 -22.14
CA LYS A 255 25.54 11.53 -20.88
C LYS A 255 25.22 13.02 -21.03
N GLY A 256 25.28 13.56 -22.24
CA GLY A 256 24.95 14.95 -22.57
C GLY A 256 23.53 15.15 -23.07
N TYR A 257 22.67 14.13 -22.98
CA TYR A 257 21.31 14.18 -23.49
C TYR A 257 20.41 15.07 -22.61
N SER A 258 19.82 16.10 -23.23
CA SER A 258 18.84 17.01 -22.64
C SER A 258 17.49 16.78 -23.30
N PHE A 259 16.48 16.42 -22.50
CA PHE A 259 15.11 16.22 -23.01
C PHE A 259 14.49 17.53 -23.52
N LEU A 260 14.94 18.67 -22.98
CA LEU A 260 14.50 20.01 -23.39
C LEU A 260 14.95 20.35 -24.82
N ASP A 261 16.14 19.91 -25.23
CA ASP A 261 16.71 20.22 -26.54
C ASP A 261 16.08 19.39 -27.67
N GLU A 262 15.53 18.21 -27.37
CA GLU A 262 14.78 17.41 -28.36
C GLU A 262 13.33 17.89 -28.55
N GLU A 263 12.69 18.43 -27.49
CA GLU A 263 11.42 19.14 -27.65
C GLU A 263 11.62 20.42 -28.49
N ASP A 264 12.67 21.22 -28.21
CA ASP A 264 12.96 22.46 -28.96
C ASP A 264 13.52 22.20 -30.38
N GLY A 265 14.26 21.11 -30.59
CA GLY A 265 14.80 20.71 -31.89
C GLY A 265 13.74 20.25 -32.91
N LYS A 266 12.58 19.75 -32.44
CA LYS A 266 11.40 19.52 -33.29
C LYS A 266 10.52 20.77 -33.44
N MET A 267 10.70 21.78 -32.59
CA MET A 267 10.02 23.08 -32.67
C MET A 267 10.69 24.05 -33.67
N VAL A 268 12.02 24.06 -33.83
CA VAL A 268 12.73 25.05 -34.67
C VAL A 268 12.90 24.64 -36.15
N GLU A 269 12.97 23.34 -36.46
CA GLU A 269 13.18 22.88 -37.85
C GLU A 269 11.93 23.09 -38.73
N ARG A 270 10.74 23.23 -38.14
CA ARG A 270 9.46 23.34 -38.88
C ARG A 270 9.12 24.74 -39.37
N ASP A 271 9.54 25.80 -38.67
CA ASP A 271 9.35 27.17 -39.16
C ASP A 271 10.24 27.49 -40.38
N ARG A 272 11.38 26.80 -40.53
CA ARG A 272 12.25 26.97 -41.71
C ARG A 272 11.74 26.29 -42.97
N ILE A 273 10.90 25.27 -42.85
CA ILE A 273 10.34 24.53 -44.00
C ILE A 273 9.16 25.30 -44.63
N HIS A 274 8.44 26.11 -43.85
CA HIS A 274 7.29 26.88 -44.35
C HIS A 274 7.64 28.23 -44.99
N GLU A 275 8.84 28.78 -44.78
CA GLU A 275 9.22 30.10 -45.34
C GLU A 275 10.20 30.07 -46.53
N SER A 276 10.67 28.90 -46.99
CA SER A 276 11.66 28.82 -48.08
C SER A 276 11.15 28.15 -49.35
N THR A 277 10.12 28.72 -49.98
CA THR A 277 9.63 28.25 -51.29
C THR A 277 10.36 28.90 -52.49
N ASN A 278 11.40 29.73 -52.32
CA ASN A 278 11.98 30.47 -53.45
C ASN A 278 13.51 30.72 -53.43
N GLN A 279 14.34 29.71 -53.15
CA GLN A 279 15.78 29.76 -53.52
C GLN A 279 16.33 28.39 -53.99
N PRO A 280 17.27 28.37 -54.96
CA PRO A 280 17.78 27.14 -55.56
C PRO A 280 18.61 26.31 -54.56
N PRO A 281 18.75 24.99 -54.78
CA PRO A 281 19.23 24.06 -53.76
C PRO A 281 20.72 24.28 -53.50
N LYS A 282 21.08 24.53 -52.23
CA LYS A 282 22.44 24.33 -51.73
C LYS A 282 22.67 22.83 -51.47
N PRO A 283 23.89 22.31 -51.69
CA PRO A 283 24.14 20.88 -51.63
C PRO A 283 23.84 20.35 -50.22
N ILE A 284 22.96 19.36 -50.16
CA ILE A 284 22.63 18.61 -48.95
C ILE A 284 23.92 17.92 -48.50
N ARG A 285 24.49 18.39 -47.40
CA ARG A 285 25.55 17.69 -46.69
C ARG A 285 24.89 16.48 -46.05
N ASN A 286 25.39 15.28 -46.35
CA ASN A 286 25.00 14.05 -45.68
C ASN A 286 25.35 14.17 -44.18
N GLU A 287 24.41 14.66 -43.39
CA GLU A 287 24.40 14.42 -41.95
C GLU A 287 23.63 13.13 -41.74
N GLU A 288 24.36 12.11 -41.29
CA GLU A 288 23.80 10.86 -40.81
C GLU A 288 22.66 11.17 -39.85
N ARG A 289 21.44 10.71 -40.18
CA ARG A 289 20.28 10.81 -39.30
C ARG A 289 20.55 10.04 -38.01
N LYS A 290 21.12 10.71 -37.00
CA LYS A 290 21.21 10.25 -35.60
C LYS A 290 19.86 10.41 -34.90
N THR A 291 18.79 9.88 -35.49
CA THR A 291 17.44 9.85 -34.88
C THR A 291 17.23 8.58 -34.05
N ALA A 292 18.22 8.18 -33.25
CA ALA A 292 18.16 6.97 -32.43
C ALA A 292 18.75 7.15 -31.02
N ASP A 293 18.68 8.36 -30.44
CA ASP A 293 19.40 8.71 -29.21
C ASP A 293 18.64 8.50 -27.89
N ALA A 294 17.33 8.20 -27.94
CA ALA A 294 16.55 7.88 -26.74
C ALA A 294 15.65 6.65 -26.96
N MET A 295 15.67 5.73 -26.00
CA MET A 295 14.75 4.59 -25.97
C MET A 295 13.60 4.89 -25.01
N PHE A 296 12.38 4.85 -25.54
CA PHE A 296 11.16 5.05 -24.77
C PHE A 296 10.58 3.69 -24.38
N MET A 297 10.30 3.49 -23.09
CA MET A 297 9.64 2.29 -22.58
C MET A 297 8.34 2.67 -21.88
N GLY A 298 7.27 1.90 -22.13
CA GLY A 298 6.00 2.10 -21.44
C GLY A 298 6.16 1.84 -19.95
N LEU A 299 5.71 2.76 -19.11
CA LEU A 299 5.75 2.57 -17.65
C LEU A 299 4.94 1.31 -17.21
N GLY A 300 3.89 0.97 -17.96
CA GLY A 300 3.12 -0.26 -17.77
C GLY A 300 3.94 -1.55 -17.91
N ASP A 301 4.96 -1.57 -18.77
CA ASP A 301 5.80 -2.76 -19.01
C ASP A 301 6.64 -3.15 -17.78
N VAL A 302 6.91 -2.20 -16.89
CA VAL A 302 7.60 -2.42 -15.61
C VAL A 302 6.61 -2.73 -14.50
N ILE A 303 5.42 -2.10 -14.52
CA ILE A 303 4.38 -2.31 -13.50
C ILE A 303 3.86 -3.75 -13.52
N PHE A 304 3.53 -4.32 -14.67
CA PHE A 304 2.89 -5.64 -14.70
C PHE A 304 3.72 -6.77 -14.07
N PRO A 305 5.02 -6.92 -14.41
CA PRO A 305 5.91 -7.78 -13.66
C PRO A 305 5.99 -7.43 -12.17
N GLY A 306 6.04 -6.15 -11.82
CA GLY A 306 6.12 -5.67 -10.44
C GLY A 306 4.92 -6.08 -9.58
N ILE A 307 3.71 -6.01 -10.13
CA ILE A 307 2.48 -6.47 -9.48
C ILE A 307 2.59 -7.97 -9.15
N LEU A 308 3.08 -8.79 -10.08
CA LEU A 308 3.23 -10.24 -9.87
C LEU A 308 4.27 -10.55 -8.78
N VAL A 309 5.37 -9.81 -8.73
CA VAL A 309 6.42 -9.95 -7.69
C VAL A 309 5.83 -9.70 -6.30
N ILE A 310 5.08 -8.61 -6.13
CA ILE A 310 4.53 -8.22 -4.83
C ILE A 310 3.37 -9.13 -4.44
N SER A 311 2.50 -9.44 -5.39
CA SER A 311 1.41 -10.42 -5.20
C SER A 311 1.96 -11.79 -4.77
N ALA A 312 3.10 -12.20 -5.32
CA ALA A 312 3.75 -13.43 -4.89
C ALA A 312 4.24 -13.36 -3.43
N MET A 313 4.73 -12.21 -2.97
CA MET A 313 5.15 -12.03 -1.59
C MET A 313 3.98 -12.02 -0.59
N THR A 314 2.80 -11.54 -1.00
CA THR A 314 1.67 -11.36 -0.09
C THR A 314 0.76 -12.57 0.02
N TRP A 315 0.61 -13.35 -1.06
CA TRP A 315 -0.43 -14.39 -1.14
C TRP A 315 0.10 -15.83 -1.11
N LEU A 316 1.41 -16.06 -1.28
CA LEU A 316 1.96 -17.41 -1.21
C LEU A 316 2.16 -17.87 0.24
N PRO A 317 2.05 -19.18 0.52
CA PRO A 317 2.19 -19.70 1.87
C PRO A 317 3.59 -19.47 2.43
N ASP A 318 3.66 -19.19 3.74
CA ASP A 318 4.89 -19.00 4.50
C ASP A 318 5.61 -20.34 4.75
N GLU A 319 6.20 -20.88 3.70
CA GLU A 319 7.09 -22.05 3.79
C GLU A 319 8.56 -21.62 3.79
N VAL A 320 9.45 -22.51 4.24
CA VAL A 320 10.89 -22.25 4.21
C VAL A 320 11.39 -22.38 2.77
N GLY A 321 11.85 -21.27 2.21
CA GLY A 321 12.36 -21.18 0.86
C GLY A 321 13.80 -21.68 0.70
N PHE A 322 14.30 -21.55 -0.52
CA PHE A 322 15.68 -21.94 -0.86
C PHE A 322 16.70 -21.08 -0.08
N ALA A 323 17.74 -21.72 0.46
CA ALA A 323 18.81 -21.10 1.25
C ALA A 323 18.37 -20.43 2.57
N GLY A 324 17.24 -20.84 3.16
CA GLY A 324 16.75 -20.31 4.44
C GLY A 324 16.04 -18.95 4.33
N LEU A 325 15.77 -18.49 3.11
CA LEU A 325 14.90 -17.35 2.83
C LEU A 325 13.43 -17.76 3.00
N HIS A 326 12.54 -16.80 3.25
CA HIS A 326 11.10 -17.07 3.26
C HIS A 326 10.66 -17.50 1.84
N GLY A 327 9.86 -18.56 1.71
CA GLY A 327 9.42 -19.14 0.43
C GLY A 327 8.87 -18.10 -0.56
N PRO A 328 7.92 -17.24 -0.14
CA PRO A 328 7.39 -16.17 -0.98
C PRO A 328 8.46 -15.20 -1.51
N THR A 329 9.49 -14.89 -0.70
CA THR A 329 10.59 -14.01 -1.12
C THR A 329 11.46 -14.64 -2.21
N ALA A 330 11.72 -15.95 -2.11
CA ALA A 330 12.47 -16.68 -3.13
C ALA A 330 11.71 -16.70 -4.47
N VAL A 331 10.38 -16.88 -4.43
CA VAL A 331 9.52 -16.82 -5.61
C VAL A 331 9.51 -15.42 -6.22
N ALA A 332 9.42 -14.37 -5.39
CA ALA A 332 9.46 -12.99 -5.82
C ALA A 332 10.78 -12.64 -6.55
N PHE A 333 11.93 -13.06 -6.01
CA PHE A 333 13.22 -12.92 -6.70
C PHE A 333 13.27 -13.72 -8.01
N GLY A 334 12.74 -14.93 -8.02
CA GLY A 334 12.61 -15.74 -9.23
C GLY A 334 11.81 -15.06 -10.34
N THR A 335 10.68 -14.46 -9.97
CA THR A 335 9.80 -13.69 -10.86
C THR A 335 10.54 -12.48 -11.44
N LEU A 336 11.25 -11.73 -10.59
CA LEU A 336 12.06 -10.58 -10.99
C LEU A 336 13.18 -10.98 -11.96
N ILE A 337 13.91 -12.05 -11.65
CA ILE A 337 14.98 -12.58 -12.52
C ILE A 337 14.39 -13.04 -13.86
N GLY A 338 13.24 -13.70 -13.86
CA GLY A 338 12.52 -14.09 -15.08
C GLY A 338 12.13 -12.90 -15.94
N GLY A 339 11.59 -11.84 -15.32
CA GLY A 339 11.26 -10.59 -16.00
C GLY A 339 12.48 -9.88 -16.58
N LEU A 340 13.58 -9.83 -15.83
CA LEU A 340 14.84 -9.25 -16.28
C LEU A 340 15.45 -10.05 -17.45
N ALA A 341 15.39 -11.38 -17.40
CA ALA A 341 15.80 -12.23 -18.52
C ALA A 341 14.93 -11.96 -19.77
N GLY A 342 13.61 -11.84 -19.60
CA GLY A 342 12.69 -11.43 -20.66
C GLY A 342 13.04 -10.08 -21.28
N TYR A 343 13.37 -9.08 -20.43
CA TYR A 343 13.84 -7.77 -20.85
C TYR A 343 15.15 -7.85 -21.65
N ILE A 344 16.15 -8.62 -21.20
CA ILE A 344 17.42 -8.80 -21.91
C ILE A 344 17.21 -9.41 -23.29
N VAL A 345 16.33 -10.41 -23.40
CA VAL A 345 15.99 -11.05 -24.69
C VAL A 345 15.35 -10.04 -25.63
N LEU A 346 14.40 -9.25 -25.14
CA LEU A 346 13.74 -8.20 -25.90
C LEU A 346 14.73 -7.13 -26.38
N MET A 347 15.58 -6.62 -25.50
CA MET A 347 16.58 -5.62 -25.86
C MET A 347 17.57 -6.15 -26.90
N THR A 348 17.94 -7.42 -26.80
CA THR A 348 18.80 -8.07 -27.79
C THR A 348 18.14 -8.14 -29.17
N GLN A 349 16.82 -8.34 -29.23
CA GLN A 349 16.07 -8.41 -30.49
C GLN A 349 15.82 -7.01 -31.08
N VAL A 350 15.52 -6.02 -30.24
CA VAL A 350 15.37 -4.61 -30.64
C VAL A 350 16.70 -4.06 -31.17
N ALA A 351 17.83 -4.39 -30.52
CA ALA A 351 19.17 -4.01 -31.00
C ALA A 351 19.52 -4.62 -32.37
N ARG A 352 18.85 -5.72 -32.77
CA ARG A 352 18.98 -6.34 -34.10
C ARG A 352 18.05 -5.73 -35.15
N GLY A 353 17.33 -4.66 -34.82
CA GLY A 353 16.51 -3.87 -35.76
C GLY A 353 15.15 -4.49 -36.11
N LYS A 354 14.68 -5.49 -35.36
CA LYS A 354 13.35 -6.08 -35.57
C LYS A 354 12.37 -5.48 -34.54
N PRO A 355 11.36 -4.69 -34.96
CA PRO A 355 10.33 -4.22 -34.05
C PRO A 355 9.52 -5.44 -33.55
N GLN A 356 9.34 -5.53 -32.23
CA GLN A 356 8.64 -6.62 -31.58
C GLN A 356 7.68 -6.08 -30.51
N ALA A 357 6.63 -6.86 -30.26
CA ALA A 357 5.75 -6.67 -29.11
C ALA A 357 6.55 -6.88 -27.82
N GLY A 358 6.53 -5.88 -26.94
CA GLY A 358 7.36 -5.85 -25.75
C GLY A 358 6.77 -6.65 -24.59
N LEU A 359 5.46 -6.50 -24.38
CA LEU A 359 4.75 -7.12 -23.28
C LEU A 359 4.80 -8.66 -23.31
N PRO A 360 4.70 -9.36 -24.45
CA PRO A 360 4.79 -10.82 -24.48
C PRO A 360 6.09 -11.38 -23.90
N LEU A 361 7.23 -10.75 -24.16
CA LEU A 361 8.53 -11.24 -23.69
C LEU A 361 8.77 -10.88 -22.23
N LEU A 362 8.40 -9.67 -21.81
CA LEU A 362 8.51 -9.21 -20.42
C LEU A 362 7.55 -9.95 -19.49
N ASN A 363 6.26 -9.98 -19.84
CA ASN A 363 5.25 -10.69 -19.06
C ASN A 363 5.51 -12.19 -19.09
N GLY A 364 5.82 -12.74 -20.26
CA GLY A 364 6.14 -14.16 -20.41
C GLY A 364 7.35 -14.59 -19.58
N GLY A 365 8.44 -13.80 -19.60
CA GLY A 365 9.62 -14.06 -18.78
C GLY A 365 9.33 -14.03 -17.28
N SER A 366 8.54 -13.05 -16.83
CA SER A 366 8.14 -12.91 -15.44
C SER A 366 7.25 -14.06 -14.97
N ILE A 367 6.25 -14.44 -15.77
CA ILE A 367 5.36 -15.58 -15.50
C ILE A 367 6.16 -16.89 -15.46
N LEU A 368 7.08 -17.10 -16.39
CA LEU A 368 7.95 -18.29 -16.38
C LEU A 368 8.84 -18.31 -15.13
N GLY A 369 9.42 -17.17 -14.75
CA GLY A 369 10.18 -17.03 -13.52
C GLY A 369 9.36 -17.42 -12.29
N TYR A 370 8.15 -16.87 -12.17
CA TYR A 370 7.20 -17.19 -11.10
C TYR A 370 6.86 -18.68 -11.05
N LEU A 371 6.47 -19.28 -12.17
CA LEU A 371 6.07 -20.69 -12.22
C LEU A 371 7.24 -21.62 -11.86
N ILE A 372 8.42 -21.39 -12.44
CA ILE A 372 9.60 -22.23 -12.20
C ILE A 372 10.01 -22.18 -10.73
N THR A 373 10.08 -20.98 -10.13
CA THR A 373 10.51 -20.87 -8.74
C THR A 373 9.44 -21.33 -7.76
N THR A 374 8.16 -21.11 -8.06
CA THR A 374 7.07 -21.66 -7.24
C THR A 374 7.13 -23.19 -7.21
N ILE A 375 7.29 -23.85 -8.37
CA ILE A 375 7.37 -25.32 -8.44
C ILE A 375 8.59 -25.86 -7.69
N ILE A 376 9.74 -25.18 -7.82
CA ILE A 376 10.99 -25.64 -7.20
C ILE A 376 10.97 -25.43 -5.68
N VAL A 377 10.41 -24.32 -5.20
CA VAL A 377 10.51 -23.91 -3.80
C VAL A 377 9.32 -24.41 -2.97
N LEU A 378 8.11 -24.33 -3.51
CA LEU A 378 6.84 -24.56 -2.79
C LEU A 378 6.05 -25.76 -3.33
N GLY A 379 6.54 -26.39 -4.40
CA GLY A 379 5.87 -27.53 -5.03
C GLY A 379 4.61 -27.17 -5.82
N PHE A 380 3.91 -28.20 -6.31
CA PHE A 380 2.70 -28.03 -7.12
C PHE A 380 1.48 -27.59 -6.30
N ASP A 381 1.48 -27.88 -5.00
CA ASP A 381 0.34 -27.59 -4.12
C ASP A 381 0.18 -26.07 -3.90
N ALA A 382 1.28 -25.31 -3.91
CA ALA A 382 1.23 -23.84 -3.83
C ALA A 382 0.66 -23.16 -5.08
N LEU A 383 0.54 -23.88 -6.21
CA LEU A 383 -0.14 -23.40 -7.42
C LEU A 383 -1.65 -23.67 -7.39
N ALA A 384 -2.14 -24.46 -6.43
CA ALA A 384 -3.54 -24.80 -6.32
C ALA A 384 -4.38 -23.53 -6.09
N PHE A 385 -5.48 -23.43 -6.85
CA PHE A 385 -6.46 -22.35 -6.74
C PHE A 385 -7.09 -22.39 -5.34
N ASN A 386 -6.52 -21.65 -4.39
CA ASN A 386 -7.21 -21.37 -3.12
C ASN A 386 -8.21 -20.22 -3.30
N ILE A 387 -8.96 -20.23 -4.42
CA ILE A 387 -10.13 -19.39 -4.56
C ILE A 387 -11.22 -20.05 -3.72
N THR A 388 -11.31 -19.66 -2.46
CA THR A 388 -12.52 -19.86 -1.69
C THR A 388 -13.59 -18.98 -2.33
N LEU A 389 -14.36 -19.58 -3.22
CA LEU A 389 -15.54 -18.97 -3.84
C LEU A 389 -16.68 -19.06 -2.81
N PHE A 390 -16.54 -18.32 -1.71
CA PHE A 390 -17.55 -18.20 -0.65
C PHE A 390 -17.61 -16.77 -0.14
#